data_AF-A0A7S3BHI8-F1
#
_entry.id   AF-A0A7S3BHI8-F1
#
_cell.length_a   1.000
_cell.length_b   1.000
_cell.length_c   1.000
_cell.angle_alpha   90.00
_cell.angle_beta   90.00
_cell.angle_gamma   90.00
#
_symmetry.space_group_name_H-M   'P 1'
#
loop_
_entity.id
_entity.type
_entity.pdbx_description
1 polymer ?
#
loop_
_entity_poly.entity_id
_entity_poly.type
_entity_poly.pdbx_seq_one_letter_code
_entity_poly.pdbx_strand_id
1 'polypeptide(L)'
;EPFVVTATLNYLLEMRSLVPKYTCVGRTPKTVGAALEAYTASSVSFDDGDPDEAFQPNPRGLRGWFEMGATIPAETCVRVPYDGSYMLGGAGEPGERASTVRIAEILSMRRLMYEGEQLDNCLDGNYGRRSSQGKYLSRARARVSSFWSLTKQEGEGGRVQHLCLVEVWHTRRGNEVRQAEGPRPRTIPGPEAWFWIDRWCEREGIDLSTWDCYS
;
A
#
# COMPACT_ATOMS: atom_id res chain seq x y z
N GLU A 1 10.87 2.25 -25.36
CA GLU A 1 11.30 0.97 -24.78
C GLU A 1 10.09 0.20 -24.25
N PRO A 2 10.10 -1.15 -24.26
CA PRO A 2 8.99 -1.99 -23.82
C PRO A 2 8.49 -1.68 -22.40
N PHE A 3 9.38 -1.32 -21.48
CA PHE A 3 9.06 -0.99 -20.09
C PHE A 3 8.12 0.22 -19.94
N VAL A 4 8.36 1.30 -20.69
CA VAL A 4 7.54 2.52 -20.63
C VAL A 4 6.11 2.25 -21.11
N VAL A 5 5.96 1.40 -22.12
CA VAL A 5 4.63 0.98 -22.63
C VAL A 5 3.89 0.14 -21.59
N THR A 6 4.57 -0.81 -20.96
CA THR A 6 3.99 -1.67 -19.91
C THR A 6 3.58 -0.85 -18.68
N ALA A 7 4.46 0.03 -18.17
CA ALA A 7 4.14 0.90 -17.04
C ALA A 7 2.94 1.81 -17.34
N THR A 8 2.85 2.34 -18.56
CA THR A 8 1.72 3.16 -19.00
C THR A 8 0.42 2.37 -19.02
N LEU A 9 0.42 1.17 -19.59
CA LEU A 9 -0.77 0.31 -19.62
C LEU A 9 -1.20 -0.09 -18.20
N ASN A 10 -0.26 -0.49 -17.34
CA ASN A 10 -0.53 -0.85 -15.95
C ASN A 10 -1.12 0.32 -15.17
N TYR A 11 -0.56 1.53 -15.32
CA TYR A 11 -1.12 2.74 -14.74
C TYR A 11 -2.57 2.97 -15.17
N LEU A 12 -2.87 2.91 -16.48
CA LEU A 12 -4.22 3.13 -16.99
C LEU A 12 -5.21 2.07 -16.49
N LEU A 13 -4.78 0.81 -16.40
CA LEU A 13 -5.59 -0.29 -15.88
C LEU A 13 -5.87 -0.11 -14.39
N GLU A 14 -4.87 0.25 -13.59
CA GLU A 14 -5.03 0.53 -12.17
C GLU A 14 -5.93 1.75 -11.94
N MET A 15 -5.70 2.86 -12.62
CA MET A 15 -6.57 4.03 -12.48
C MET A 15 -8.02 3.74 -12.83
N ARG A 16 -8.27 2.88 -13.83
CA ARG A 16 -9.62 2.45 -14.19
C ARG A 16 -10.23 1.47 -13.19
N SER A 17 -9.43 0.62 -12.54
CA SER A 17 -9.92 -0.27 -11.48
C SER A 17 -10.27 0.51 -10.21
N LEU A 18 -9.45 1.50 -9.86
CA LEU A 18 -9.67 2.42 -8.74
C LEU A 18 -10.88 3.32 -9.00
N VAL A 19 -10.93 3.96 -10.17
CA VAL A 19 -11.98 4.88 -10.60
C VAL A 19 -12.59 4.39 -11.91
N PRO A 20 -13.75 3.70 -11.89
CA PRO A 20 -14.35 3.08 -13.08
C PRO A 20 -14.62 4.02 -14.26
N LYS A 21 -14.75 5.33 -13.99
CA LYS A 21 -14.96 6.38 -14.99
C LYS A 21 -13.68 7.13 -15.37
N TYR A 22 -12.51 6.65 -14.94
CA TYR A 22 -11.24 7.29 -15.25
C TYR A 22 -11.04 7.41 -16.76
N THR A 23 -10.66 8.60 -17.21
CA THR A 23 -10.32 8.90 -18.59
C THR A 23 -9.17 9.89 -18.64
N CYS A 24 -8.28 9.69 -19.60
CA CYS A 24 -7.24 10.65 -19.96
C CYS A 24 -7.75 11.73 -20.92
N VAL A 25 -8.94 11.55 -21.51
CA VAL A 25 -9.55 12.54 -22.41
C VAL A 25 -9.85 13.82 -21.62
N GLY A 26 -9.40 14.96 -22.14
CA GLY A 26 -9.58 16.28 -21.49
C GLY A 26 -8.57 16.61 -20.39
N ARG A 27 -7.57 15.74 -20.14
CA ARG A 27 -6.45 16.04 -19.23
C ARG A 27 -5.25 16.56 -19.99
N THR A 28 -4.44 17.42 -19.37
CA THR A 28 -3.22 17.92 -20.02
C THR A 28 -2.15 16.82 -20.02
N PRO A 29 -1.35 16.67 -21.09
CA PRO A 29 -0.25 15.69 -21.13
C PRO A 29 0.69 15.78 -19.93
N LYS A 30 0.95 17.01 -19.44
CA LYS A 30 1.77 17.26 -18.25
C LYS A 30 1.20 16.60 -16.99
N THR A 31 -0.11 16.71 -16.76
CA THR A 31 -0.76 16.10 -15.58
C THR A 31 -0.79 14.57 -15.65
N VAL A 32 -0.94 14.00 -16.85
CA VAL A 32 -0.90 12.54 -17.04
C VAL A 32 0.54 12.01 -16.90
N GLY A 33 1.53 12.74 -17.42
CA GLY A 33 2.95 12.42 -17.27
C GLY A 33 3.39 12.36 -15.81
N ALA A 34 3.12 13.41 -15.03
CA ALA A 34 3.47 13.45 -13.61
C ALA A 34 2.82 12.30 -12.81
N ALA A 35 1.57 11.93 -13.15
CA ALA A 35 0.89 10.80 -12.51
C ALA A 35 1.51 9.45 -12.87
N LEU A 36 1.87 9.27 -14.13
CA LEU A 36 2.55 8.07 -14.61
C LEU A 36 3.96 7.94 -14.02
N GLU A 37 4.68 9.03 -13.85
CA GLU A 37 6.01 9.03 -13.21
C GLU A 37 5.90 8.63 -11.74
N ALA A 38 4.95 9.21 -11.00
CA ALA A 38 4.70 8.85 -9.60
C ALA A 38 4.21 7.40 -9.46
N TYR A 39 3.39 6.93 -10.40
CA TYR A 39 3.01 5.53 -10.49
C TYR A 39 4.22 4.62 -10.69
N THR A 40 5.04 4.92 -11.70
CA THR A 40 6.21 4.12 -12.06
C THR A 40 7.17 4.02 -10.88
N ALA A 41 7.41 5.14 -10.17
CA ALA A 41 8.27 5.19 -9.00
C ALA A 41 7.80 4.30 -7.84
N SER A 42 6.48 4.15 -7.66
CA SER A 42 5.87 3.32 -6.60
C SER A 42 5.52 1.89 -7.05
N SER A 43 5.66 1.61 -8.34
CA SER A 43 5.52 0.28 -8.92
C SER A 43 6.84 -0.49 -8.82
N VAL A 44 6.77 -1.82 -8.75
CA VAL A 44 7.95 -2.69 -8.75
C VAL A 44 7.76 -3.70 -9.86
N SER A 45 8.77 -3.83 -10.72
CA SER A 45 8.88 -4.90 -11.71
C SER A 45 9.92 -5.92 -11.26
N PHE A 46 9.59 -7.20 -11.41
CA PHE A 46 10.53 -8.28 -11.16
C PHE A 46 10.92 -8.93 -12.48
N ASP A 47 12.13 -9.50 -12.55
CA ASP A 47 12.59 -10.21 -13.74
C ASP A 47 11.71 -11.45 -14.02
N ASP A 48 11.29 -11.61 -15.27
CA ASP A 48 10.39 -12.67 -15.75
C ASP A 48 11.02 -14.08 -15.73
N GLY A 49 12.30 -14.19 -15.37
CA GLY A 49 13.08 -15.43 -15.46
C GLY A 49 12.87 -16.43 -14.32
N ASP A 50 12.38 -15.97 -13.16
CA ASP A 50 12.14 -16.84 -12.00
C ASP A 50 10.63 -17.09 -11.81
N PRO A 51 10.19 -18.34 -11.57
CA PRO A 51 8.80 -18.63 -11.28
C PRO A 51 8.36 -17.88 -10.01
N ASP A 52 7.32 -17.05 -10.14
CA ASP A 52 6.66 -16.36 -9.02
C ASP A 52 5.29 -16.97 -8.78
N GLU A 53 4.91 -17.08 -7.52
CA GLU A 53 3.56 -17.50 -7.15
C GLU A 53 2.64 -16.28 -7.20
N ALA A 54 1.77 -16.25 -8.20
CA ALA A 54 0.74 -15.23 -8.31
C ALA A 54 -0.42 -15.49 -7.35
N PHE A 55 -0.82 -14.45 -6.62
CA PHE A 55 -2.06 -14.45 -5.86
C PHE A 55 -3.22 -14.02 -6.76
N GLN A 56 -4.40 -14.55 -6.47
CA GLN A 56 -5.60 -14.08 -7.13
C GLN A 56 -6.06 -12.76 -6.49
N PRO A 57 -6.67 -11.84 -7.27
CA PRO A 57 -7.22 -10.61 -6.73
C PRO A 57 -8.22 -10.86 -5.60
N ASN A 58 -8.27 -9.92 -4.67
CA ASN A 58 -9.08 -10.01 -3.47
C ASN A 58 -10.54 -10.37 -3.82
N PRO A 59 -11.14 -11.33 -3.09
CA PRO A 59 -12.46 -11.86 -3.42
C PRO A 59 -13.62 -10.88 -3.20
N ARG A 60 -13.39 -9.76 -2.52
CA ARG A 60 -14.44 -8.84 -2.08
C ARG A 60 -14.55 -7.58 -2.94
N GLY A 61 -13.69 -7.44 -3.94
CA GLY A 61 -13.70 -6.28 -4.84
C GLY A 61 -13.23 -5.00 -4.16
N LEU A 62 -12.46 -5.11 -3.07
CA LEU A 62 -11.76 -4.01 -2.43
C LEU A 62 -10.83 -3.35 -3.44
N ARG A 63 -10.76 -2.04 -3.38
CA ARG A 63 -9.92 -1.24 -4.27
C ARG A 63 -8.77 -0.64 -3.49
N GLY A 64 -7.64 -0.51 -4.17
CA GLY A 64 -6.53 0.27 -3.64
C GLY A 64 -6.85 1.76 -3.57
N TRP A 65 -5.83 2.57 -3.37
CA TRP A 65 -5.92 4.02 -3.44
C TRP A 65 -4.67 4.54 -4.12
N PHE A 66 -4.83 5.47 -5.05
CA PHE A 66 -3.74 6.27 -5.60
C PHE A 66 -4.16 7.75 -5.60
N GLU A 67 -3.42 8.59 -4.91
CA GLU A 67 -3.69 10.03 -4.83
C GLU A 67 -2.41 10.85 -4.87
N MET A 68 -2.38 11.77 -5.83
CA MET A 68 -1.29 12.73 -5.98
C MET A 68 -1.61 14.03 -5.27
N GLY A 69 -0.58 14.69 -4.75
CA GLY A 69 -0.75 15.96 -4.04
C GLY A 69 -1.53 15.80 -2.74
N ALA A 70 -1.58 14.58 -2.20
CA ALA A 70 -2.20 14.27 -0.94
C ALA A 70 -1.44 14.98 0.19
N THR A 71 -2.18 15.74 0.99
CA THR A 71 -1.70 16.40 2.20
C THR A 71 -2.57 15.98 3.37
N ILE A 72 -1.97 15.92 4.55
CA ILE A 72 -2.72 15.77 5.80
C ILE A 72 -3.11 17.18 6.24
N PRO A 73 -4.41 17.47 6.49
CA PRO A 73 -4.83 18.77 6.96
C PRO A 73 -4.08 19.18 8.24
N ALA A 74 -3.81 20.48 8.38
CA ALA A 74 -3.19 21.01 9.58
C ALA A 74 -4.00 20.67 10.83
N GLU A 75 -3.27 20.45 11.94
CA GLU A 75 -3.84 20.12 13.23
C GLU A 75 -4.66 18.81 13.23
N THR A 76 -4.36 17.90 12.31
CA THR A 76 -4.98 16.56 12.33
C THR A 76 -4.43 15.76 13.50
N CYS A 77 -5.29 15.43 14.47
CA CYS A 77 -4.93 14.54 15.57
C CYS A 77 -5.11 13.07 15.14
N VAL A 78 -4.02 12.32 15.06
CA VAL A 78 -4.00 10.89 14.75
C VAL A 78 -3.68 10.10 16.00
N ARG A 79 -4.56 9.17 16.36
CA ARG A 79 -4.32 8.22 17.45
C ARG A 79 -3.82 6.90 16.87
N VAL A 80 -2.53 6.62 17.09
CA VAL A 80 -1.92 5.32 16.76
C VAL A 80 -2.11 4.37 17.95
N PRO A 81 -2.80 3.23 17.79
CA PRO A 81 -3.03 2.30 18.90
C PRO A 81 -1.71 1.78 19.48
N TYR A 82 -1.69 1.61 20.81
CA TYR A 82 -0.53 1.18 21.62
C TYR A 82 0.72 2.10 21.59
N ASP A 83 0.75 3.18 20.79
CA ASP A 83 1.85 4.14 20.74
C ASP A 83 1.45 5.49 21.37
N GLY A 84 0.50 6.22 20.78
CA GLY A 84 0.13 7.55 21.27
C GLY A 84 -0.78 8.36 20.36
N SER A 85 -0.91 9.65 20.67
CA SER A 85 -1.61 10.64 19.82
C SER A 85 -0.60 11.64 19.26
N TYR A 86 -0.74 11.96 17.98
CA TYR A 86 0.19 12.80 17.23
C TYR A 86 -0.58 13.89 16.49
N MET A 87 -0.02 15.09 16.46
CA MET A 87 -0.54 16.19 15.64
C MET A 87 0.20 16.19 14.31
N LEU A 88 -0.53 16.16 13.20
CA LEU A 88 0.01 16.12 11.84
C LEU A 88 -0.44 17.33 11.02
N GLY A 89 0.23 17.53 9.87
CA GLY A 89 -0.13 18.54 8.86
C GLY A 89 0.22 19.99 9.24
N GLY A 90 0.81 20.23 10.41
CA GLY A 90 1.34 21.52 10.82
C GLY A 90 2.66 21.85 10.11
N ALA A 91 3.09 23.12 10.19
CA ALA A 91 4.35 23.53 9.58
C ALA A 91 5.55 22.77 10.18
N GLY A 92 6.33 22.08 9.34
CA GLY A 92 7.43 21.21 9.75
C GLY A 92 7.01 19.82 10.24
N GLU A 93 5.72 19.51 10.27
CA GLU A 93 5.18 18.25 10.78
C GLU A 93 4.95 17.21 9.67
N PRO A 94 4.92 15.91 10.01
CA PRO A 94 4.55 14.88 9.04
C PRO A 94 3.17 15.17 8.43
N GLY A 95 3.04 14.95 7.12
CA GLY A 95 1.83 15.19 6.34
C GLY A 95 1.64 16.61 5.81
N GLU A 96 2.50 17.57 6.19
CA GLU A 96 2.46 18.94 5.67
C GLU A 96 2.71 19.00 4.15
N ARG A 97 3.73 18.27 3.69
CA ARG A 97 4.18 18.30 2.30
C ARG A 97 3.26 17.47 1.42
N ALA A 98 2.89 18.04 0.28
CA ALA A 98 2.16 17.35 -0.76
C ALA A 98 2.96 16.12 -1.24
N SER A 99 2.30 14.96 -1.19
CA SER A 99 2.90 13.67 -1.52
C SER A 99 1.99 12.85 -2.42
N THR A 100 2.57 11.88 -3.13
CA THR A 100 1.79 10.81 -3.75
C THR A 100 1.65 9.69 -2.74
N VAL A 101 0.42 9.29 -2.45
CA VAL A 101 0.09 8.17 -1.57
C VAL A 101 -0.51 7.05 -2.41
N ARG A 102 -0.03 5.83 -2.20
CA ARG A 102 -0.53 4.65 -2.90
C ARG A 102 -0.73 3.47 -1.94
N ILE A 103 -1.94 2.91 -1.92
CA ILE A 103 -2.28 1.63 -1.31
C ILE A 103 -2.59 0.66 -2.44
N ALA A 104 -1.79 -0.38 -2.60
CA ALA A 104 -1.90 -1.31 -3.71
C ALA A 104 -1.95 -2.75 -3.23
N GLU A 105 -2.80 -3.56 -3.87
CA GLU A 105 -2.89 -4.99 -3.59
C GLU A 105 -1.58 -5.68 -4.03
N ILE A 106 -1.07 -6.52 -3.14
CA ILE A 106 0.09 -7.37 -3.39
C ILE A 106 -0.44 -8.67 -4.01
N LEU A 107 -0.12 -8.87 -5.28
CA LEU A 107 -0.62 -10.00 -6.09
C LEU A 107 0.43 -11.07 -6.35
N SER A 108 1.57 -11.04 -5.66
CA SER A 108 2.56 -12.10 -5.79
C SER A 108 3.40 -12.28 -4.53
N MET A 109 3.95 -13.48 -4.39
CA MET A 109 4.84 -13.80 -3.27
C MET A 109 6.11 -12.95 -3.31
N ARG A 110 6.70 -12.76 -4.49
CA ARG A 110 7.91 -11.92 -4.62
C ARG A 110 7.65 -10.48 -4.22
N ARG A 111 6.50 -9.90 -4.59
CA ARG A 111 6.13 -8.56 -4.12
C ARG A 111 5.97 -8.53 -2.61
N LEU A 112 5.33 -9.54 -2.02
CA LEU A 112 5.16 -9.62 -0.56
C LEU A 112 6.50 -9.67 0.18
N MET A 113 7.47 -10.45 -0.32
CA MET A 113 8.83 -10.52 0.23
C MET A 113 9.55 -9.18 0.09
N TYR A 114 9.46 -8.54 -1.08
CA TYR A 114 10.04 -7.23 -1.32
C TYR A 114 9.53 -6.19 -0.32
N GLU A 115 8.21 -6.13 -0.08
CA GLU A 115 7.65 -5.24 0.95
C GLU A 115 8.23 -5.53 2.33
N GLY A 116 8.42 -6.81 2.64
CA GLY A 116 9.04 -7.24 3.89
C GLY A 116 10.46 -6.75 4.07
N GLU A 117 11.27 -6.82 3.01
CA GLU A 117 12.64 -6.29 2.99
C GLU A 117 12.65 -4.77 3.16
N GLN A 118 11.74 -4.04 2.49
CA GLN A 118 11.66 -2.58 2.62
C GLN A 118 11.25 -2.12 4.02
N LEU A 119 10.47 -2.93 4.74
CA LEU A 119 10.03 -2.66 6.11
C LEU A 119 10.95 -3.28 7.18
N ASP A 120 11.97 -4.06 6.77
CA ASP A 120 12.85 -4.84 7.64
C ASP A 120 12.06 -5.78 8.58
N ASN A 121 11.03 -6.47 8.07
CA ASN A 121 10.15 -7.33 8.87
C ASN A 121 10.46 -8.84 8.75
N CYS A 122 9.57 -9.69 9.27
CA CYS A 122 9.77 -11.14 9.32
C CYS A 122 9.64 -11.88 7.97
N LEU A 123 9.38 -11.13 6.89
CA LEU A 123 9.34 -11.61 5.51
C LEU A 123 10.67 -11.37 4.77
N ASP A 124 11.64 -10.67 5.37
CA ASP A 124 12.99 -10.50 4.81
C ASP A 124 13.64 -11.87 4.54
N GLY A 125 14.15 -12.05 3.31
CA GLY A 125 14.82 -13.26 2.82
C GLY A 125 16.10 -13.62 3.57
N ASN A 126 16.67 -12.70 4.37
CA ASN A 126 17.90 -12.94 5.14
C ASN A 126 17.71 -13.88 6.34
N TYR A 127 16.50 -14.03 6.85
CA TYR A 127 16.21 -14.97 7.93
C TYR A 127 15.53 -16.20 7.34
N GLY A 128 16.09 -17.40 7.52
CA GLY A 128 15.61 -18.70 7.01
C GLY A 128 14.20 -19.14 7.47
N ARG A 129 13.19 -18.28 7.36
CA ARG A 129 11.82 -18.39 7.86
C ARG A 129 10.87 -18.78 6.74
N ARG A 130 11.13 -19.93 6.09
CA ARG A 130 10.18 -20.56 5.15
C ARG A 130 8.77 -20.77 5.78
N SER A 131 8.69 -20.83 7.11
CA SER A 131 7.45 -21.03 7.86
C SER A 131 6.53 -19.81 7.93
N SER A 132 7.04 -18.57 7.97
CA SER A 132 6.19 -17.36 7.94
C SER A 132 5.57 -17.20 6.56
N GLN A 133 6.40 -17.24 5.50
CA GLN A 133 5.99 -17.16 4.09
C GLN A 133 4.89 -18.18 3.73
N GLY A 134 5.01 -19.42 4.22
CA GLY A 134 4.00 -20.46 4.01
C GLY A 134 2.61 -20.13 4.57
N LYS A 135 2.53 -19.39 5.69
CA LYS A 135 1.24 -18.95 6.27
C LYS A 135 0.56 -17.92 5.37
N TYR A 136 1.30 -16.91 4.91
CA TYR A 136 0.80 -15.89 3.99
C TYR A 136 0.32 -16.52 2.68
N LEU A 137 1.12 -17.43 2.12
CA LEU A 137 0.76 -18.18 0.91
C LEU A 137 -0.54 -18.98 1.08
N SER A 138 -0.64 -19.73 2.18
CA SER A 138 -1.81 -20.56 2.47
C SER A 138 -3.08 -19.70 2.58
N ARG A 139 -2.99 -18.53 3.21
CA ARG A 139 -4.13 -17.62 3.36
C ARG A 139 -4.53 -16.95 2.03
N ALA A 140 -3.56 -16.52 1.22
CA ALA A 140 -3.80 -15.99 -0.11
C ALA A 140 -4.49 -17.02 -1.02
N ARG A 141 -3.98 -18.27 -1.04
CA ARG A 141 -4.57 -19.38 -1.82
C ARG A 141 -5.97 -19.74 -1.36
N ALA A 142 -6.20 -19.75 -0.05
CA ALA A 142 -7.52 -19.98 0.52
C ALA A 142 -8.49 -18.79 0.31
N ARG A 143 -8.00 -17.66 -0.21
CA ARG A 143 -8.75 -16.41 -0.42
C ARG A 143 -9.40 -15.91 0.89
N VAL A 144 -8.77 -16.20 2.03
CA VAL A 144 -9.26 -15.76 3.36
C VAL A 144 -8.72 -14.40 3.74
N SER A 145 -7.61 -13.98 3.15
CA SER A 145 -7.06 -12.63 3.30
C SER A 145 -6.39 -12.13 2.02
N SER A 146 -6.21 -10.82 1.95
CA SER A 146 -5.43 -10.11 0.93
C SER A 146 -4.39 -9.21 1.59
N PHE A 147 -3.32 -8.91 0.86
CA PHE A 147 -2.18 -8.14 1.35
C PHE A 147 -2.04 -6.84 0.57
N TRP A 148 -1.69 -5.76 1.26
CA TRP A 148 -1.69 -4.42 0.70
C TRP A 148 -0.45 -3.66 1.13
N SER A 149 0.19 -2.98 0.19
CA SER A 149 1.34 -2.10 0.44
C SER A 149 0.88 -0.66 0.46
N LEU A 150 1.20 0.07 1.52
CA LEU A 150 1.08 1.52 1.61
C LEU A 150 2.45 2.17 1.37
N THR A 151 2.52 3.00 0.34
CA THR A 151 3.72 3.76 -0.02
C THR A 151 3.42 5.25 -0.13
N LYS A 152 4.47 6.06 0.08
CA LYS A 152 4.45 7.52 -0.04
C LYS A 152 5.65 8.01 -0.85
N GLN A 153 5.45 9.03 -1.66
CA GLN A 153 6.51 9.74 -2.38
C GLN A 153 6.36 11.25 -2.18
N GLU A 154 7.37 11.92 -1.62
CA GLU A 154 7.36 13.37 -1.47
C GLU A 154 7.93 14.05 -2.72
N GLY A 155 7.18 14.98 -3.30
CA GLY A 155 7.60 15.71 -4.50
C GLY A 155 7.75 14.85 -5.75
N GLU A 156 8.01 15.52 -6.88
CA GLU A 156 8.26 14.87 -8.17
C GLU A 156 9.66 14.23 -8.15
N GLY A 157 9.74 12.92 -8.39
CA GLY A 157 11.01 12.18 -8.39
C GLY A 157 11.60 11.88 -7.01
N GLY A 158 10.87 12.12 -5.92
CA GLY A 158 11.31 11.75 -4.57
C GLY A 158 11.48 10.23 -4.40
N ARG A 159 12.26 9.81 -3.40
CA ARG A 159 12.36 8.38 -3.07
C ARG A 159 11.03 7.87 -2.52
N VAL A 160 10.57 6.72 -3.02
CA VAL A 160 9.40 6.04 -2.47
C VAL A 160 9.73 5.45 -1.10
N GLN A 161 8.85 5.73 -0.16
CA GLN A 161 8.89 5.24 1.22
C GLN A 161 7.81 4.18 1.39
N HIS A 162 8.18 3.04 1.96
CA HIS A 162 7.25 2.01 2.38
C HIS A 162 6.81 2.32 3.80
N LEU A 163 5.53 2.64 3.96
CA LEU A 163 5.00 3.09 5.24
C LEU A 163 4.33 1.95 6.03
N CYS A 164 3.67 1.03 5.33
CA CYS A 164 2.98 -0.07 5.97
C CYS A 164 2.68 -1.25 5.04
N LEU A 165 2.74 -2.47 5.58
CA LEU A 165 2.18 -3.69 4.99
C LEU A 165 0.92 -4.08 5.77
N VAL A 166 -0.22 -4.21 5.09
CA VAL A 166 -1.53 -4.50 5.69
C VAL A 166 -2.04 -5.86 5.22
N GLU A 167 -2.53 -6.67 6.15
CA GLU A 167 -3.33 -7.87 5.88
C GLU A 167 -4.79 -7.62 6.21
N VAL A 168 -5.67 -7.81 5.22
CA VAL A 168 -7.12 -7.68 5.36
C VAL A 168 -7.75 -9.07 5.29
N TRP A 169 -8.49 -9.47 6.32
CA TRP A 169 -9.24 -10.72 6.38
C TRP A 169 -10.65 -10.55 5.82
N HIS A 170 -11.10 -11.55 5.06
CA HIS A 170 -12.40 -11.55 4.38
C HIS A 170 -13.38 -12.46 5.12
N THR A 171 -13.97 -11.95 6.19
CA THR A 171 -14.86 -12.73 7.06
C THR A 171 -16.30 -12.74 6.54
N ARG A 172 -17.19 -13.52 7.18
CA ARG A 172 -18.63 -13.48 6.89
C ARG A 172 -19.27 -12.14 7.25
N ARG A 173 -18.72 -11.42 8.23
CA ARG A 173 -19.29 -10.18 8.78
C ARG A 173 -18.77 -8.93 8.08
N GLY A 174 -17.70 -9.04 7.31
CA GLY A 174 -17.10 -7.92 6.60
C GLY A 174 -15.62 -8.17 6.32
N ASN A 175 -14.95 -7.09 5.92
CA ASN A 175 -13.50 -7.07 5.81
C ASN A 175 -12.93 -6.44 7.08
N GLU A 176 -11.86 -7.00 7.61
CA GLU A 176 -11.25 -6.52 8.85
C GLU A 176 -9.72 -6.48 8.68
N VAL A 177 -9.09 -5.42 9.16
CA VAL A 177 -7.63 -5.35 9.22
C VAL A 177 -7.20 -6.29 10.33
N ARG A 178 -6.47 -7.35 9.96
CA ARG A 178 -5.94 -8.30 10.94
C ARG A 178 -4.55 -7.92 11.39
N GLN A 179 -3.75 -7.40 10.48
CA GLN A 179 -2.36 -7.04 10.73
C GLN A 179 -1.99 -5.82 9.90
N ALA A 180 -1.22 -4.91 10.49
CA ALA A 180 -0.62 -3.79 9.77
C ALA A 180 0.75 -3.53 10.39
N GLU A 181 1.80 -3.71 9.62
CA GLU A 181 3.18 -3.62 10.07
C GLU A 181 3.85 -2.36 9.53
N GLY A 182 4.51 -1.61 10.40
CA GLY A 182 5.36 -0.48 10.05
C GLY A 182 6.84 -0.86 9.90
N PRO A 183 7.70 0.10 9.51
CA PRO A 183 9.14 -0.11 9.36
C PRO A 183 9.87 -0.29 10.71
N ARG A 184 10.81 -1.24 10.79
CA ARG A 184 11.60 -1.47 12.01
C ARG A 184 12.48 -0.27 12.42
N PRO A 185 12.80 -0.14 13.74
CA PRO A 185 12.49 -1.07 14.84
C PRO A 185 11.05 -0.99 15.36
N ARG A 186 10.23 -0.07 14.85
CA ARG A 186 8.82 0.09 15.26
C ARG A 186 7.94 -0.79 14.37
N THR A 187 7.55 -1.96 14.85
CA THR A 187 6.62 -2.85 14.12
C THR A 187 5.23 -2.23 13.92
N ILE A 188 4.92 -1.15 14.64
CA ILE A 188 3.67 -0.39 14.54
C ILE A 188 3.79 0.67 13.43
N PRO A 189 2.77 0.83 12.56
CA PRO A 189 2.76 1.89 11.56
C PRO A 189 2.88 3.27 12.19
N GLY A 190 3.66 4.16 11.58
CA GLY A 190 3.76 5.55 12.03
C GLY A 190 2.45 6.33 11.86
N PRO A 191 2.33 7.54 12.44
CA PRO A 191 1.08 8.30 12.44
C PRO A 191 0.60 8.70 11.03
N GLU A 192 1.50 9.03 10.10
CA GLU A 192 1.09 9.26 8.70
C GLU A 192 0.49 8.00 8.07
N ALA A 193 1.16 6.86 8.27
CA ALA A 193 0.70 5.58 7.73
C ALA A 193 -0.70 5.25 8.26
N TRP A 194 -0.89 5.44 9.57
CA TRP A 194 -2.16 5.21 10.24
C TRP A 194 -3.28 6.10 9.70
N PHE A 195 -3.01 7.39 9.48
CA PHE A 195 -3.97 8.31 8.88
C PHE A 195 -4.45 7.84 7.51
N TRP A 196 -3.54 7.43 6.63
CA TRP A 196 -3.90 6.98 5.29
C TRP A 196 -4.64 5.63 5.31
N ILE A 197 -4.25 4.70 6.18
CA ILE A 197 -4.95 3.42 6.35
C ILE A 197 -6.37 3.63 6.86
N ASP A 198 -6.56 4.47 7.88
CA ASP A 198 -7.88 4.76 8.44
C ASP A 198 -8.84 5.31 7.38
N ARG A 199 -8.38 6.29 6.60
CA ARG A 199 -9.14 6.85 5.47
C ARG A 199 -9.46 5.83 4.37
N TRP A 200 -8.52 4.93 4.10
CA TRP A 200 -8.72 3.88 3.10
C TRP A 200 -9.77 2.87 3.59
N CYS A 201 -9.64 2.45 4.85
CA CYS A 201 -10.58 1.55 5.49
C CYS A 201 -11.99 2.14 5.54
N GLU A 202 -12.12 3.44 5.84
CA GLU A 202 -13.39 4.17 5.79
C GLU A 202 -14.03 4.11 4.38
N ARG A 203 -13.24 4.37 3.32
CA ARG A 203 -13.72 4.32 1.94
C ARG A 203 -14.17 2.93 1.50
N GLU A 204 -13.44 1.90 1.90
CA GLU A 204 -13.66 0.52 1.46
C GLU A 204 -14.53 -0.31 2.42
N GLY A 205 -14.96 0.27 3.55
CA GLY A 205 -15.76 -0.42 4.57
C GLY A 205 -15.00 -1.56 5.25
N ILE A 206 -13.72 -1.34 5.55
CA ILE A 206 -12.84 -2.29 6.26
C ILE A 206 -12.80 -1.90 7.74
N ASP A 207 -13.02 -2.86 8.63
CA ASP A 207 -12.93 -2.64 10.07
C ASP A 207 -11.46 -2.58 10.51
N LEU A 208 -10.98 -1.40 10.91
CA LEU A 208 -9.61 -1.20 11.41
C LEU A 208 -9.49 -1.51 12.92
N SER A 209 -10.61 -1.67 13.64
CA SER A 209 -10.59 -1.85 15.11
C SER A 209 -10.06 -3.21 15.57
N THR A 210 -9.97 -4.18 14.66
CA THR A 210 -9.50 -5.55 14.92
C THR A 210 -8.00 -5.76 14.69
N TRP A 211 -7.28 -4.68 14.39
CA TRP A 211 -5.87 -4.72 14.06
C TRP A 211 -5.00 -5.25 15.21
N ASP A 212 -4.02 -6.07 14.86
CA ASP A 212 -2.98 -6.58 15.76
C ASP A 212 -1.59 -6.47 15.10
N CYS A 213 -0.57 -5.99 15.82
CA CYS A 213 0.82 -5.98 15.36
C CYS A 213 1.64 -7.17 15.86
N TYR A 214 1.07 -8.03 16.70
CA TYR A 214 1.75 -9.17 17.32
C TYR A 214 1.11 -10.49 16.87
N SER A 215 1.66 -11.11 15.82
CA SER A 215 1.33 -12.48 15.41
C SER A 215 2.55 -13.39 15.37
#